data_AF-A0A536ZGT6-F1
#
_entry.id   AF-A0A536ZGT6-F1
#
_cell.length_a   1.000
_cell.length_b   1.000
_cell.length_c   1.000
_cell.angle_alpha   90.00
_cell.angle_beta   90.00
_cell.angle_gamma   90.00
#
_symmetry.space_group_name_H-M   'P 1'
#
loop_
_entity.id
_entity.type
_entity.pdbx_description
1 polymer ?
#
loop_
_entity_poly.entity_id
_entity_poly.type
_entity_poly.pdbx_seq_one_letter_code
_entity_poly.pdbx_strand_id
1 'polypeptide(L)' 'MTRHLEELAPPRAREGLALVRAGREGTYWQAKDGLIVRVAARERDRDAETAQRELLELACRDAAGQ' A
#
# COMPACT_ATOMS: atom_id res chain seq x y z
N MET A 1 13.64 37.19 10.52
CA MET A 1 12.45 36.63 9.83
C MET A 1 12.17 35.26 10.41
N THR A 2 11.35 35.20 11.44
CA THR A 2 10.90 33.96 12.08
C THR A 2 9.81 33.37 11.21
N ARG A 3 10.11 32.24 10.56
CA ARG A 3 9.20 31.51 9.69
C ARG A 3 8.06 30.98 10.57
N HIS A 4 6.87 31.55 10.46
CA HIS A 4 5.69 31.01 11.12
C HIS A 4 5.46 29.59 10.57
N LEU A 5 5.73 28.58 11.39
CA LEU A 5 5.16 27.25 11.20
C LEU A 5 3.66 27.45 11.35
N GLU A 6 2.93 27.47 10.23
CA GLU A 6 1.48 27.41 10.25
C GLU A 6 1.10 26.20 11.09
N GLU A 7 0.41 26.43 12.19
CA GLU A 7 0.01 25.40 13.12
C GLU A 7 -0.92 24.45 12.35
N LEU A 8 -0.39 23.27 12.01
CA LEU A 8 -1.16 22.26 11.30
C LEU A 8 -2.38 21.92 12.15
N ALA A 9 -3.57 21.98 11.55
CA ALA A 9 -4.79 21.56 12.21
C ALA A 9 -4.60 20.15 12.83
N PRO A 10 -5.17 19.90 14.01
CA PRO A 10 -4.97 18.64 14.70
C PRO A 10 -5.36 17.45 13.81
N PRO A 11 -4.60 16.33 13.86
CA PRO A 11 -4.91 15.15 13.06
C PRO A 11 -6.35 14.70 13.27
N ARG A 12 -7.03 14.30 12.19
CA ARG A 12 -8.41 13.83 12.29
C ARG A 12 -8.48 12.50 13.02
N ALA A 13 -9.47 12.39 13.90
CA ALA A 13 -9.77 11.16 14.59
C ALA A 13 -10.24 10.08 13.59
N ARG A 14 -9.91 8.81 13.85
CA ARG A 14 -10.27 7.68 12.98
C ARG A 14 -11.79 7.63 12.81
N GLU A 15 -12.56 7.89 13.85
CA GLU A 15 -14.03 7.76 13.89
C GLU A 15 -14.71 8.62 12.81
N GLY A 16 -14.05 9.67 12.31
CA GLY A 16 -14.52 10.50 11.20
C GLY A 16 -14.28 9.92 9.80
N LEU A 17 -13.67 8.75 9.68
CA LEU A 17 -13.31 8.10 8.42
C LEU A 17 -14.19 6.86 8.16
N ALA A 18 -14.93 6.89 7.05
CA ALA A 18 -15.69 5.75 6.55
C ALA A 18 -14.83 4.89 5.61
N LEU A 19 -14.87 3.57 5.75
CA LEU A 19 -14.18 2.65 4.82
C LEU A 19 -14.90 2.66 3.47
N VAL A 20 -14.16 2.95 2.40
CA VAL A 20 -14.70 3.01 1.03
C VAL A 20 -14.27 1.79 0.21
N ARG A 21 -13.02 1.35 0.37
CA ARG A 21 -12.48 0.19 -0.37
C ARG A 21 -11.37 -0.48 0.42
N ALA A 22 -11.34 -1.80 0.42
CA ALA A 22 -10.21 -2.60 0.86
C ALA A 22 -9.82 -3.56 -0.27
N GLY A 23 -8.54 -3.62 -0.64
CA GLY A 23 -8.07 -4.48 -1.71
C GLY A 23 -6.56 -4.68 -1.71
N ARG A 24 -6.07 -5.40 -2.73
CA ARG A 24 -4.65 -5.77 -2.87
C ARG A 24 -3.70 -4.57 -2.89
N GLU A 25 -4.17 -3.42 -3.38
CA GLU A 25 -3.37 -2.19 -3.51
C GLU A 25 -3.40 -1.32 -2.26
N GLY A 26 -4.14 -1.74 -1.24
CA GLY A 26 -4.32 -1.02 0.02
C GLY A 26 -5.77 -0.77 0.37
N THR A 27 -5.94 0.02 1.41
CA THR A 27 -7.23 0.34 2.00
C THR A 27 -7.46 1.84 1.93
N TYR A 28 -8.69 2.22 1.60
CA TYR A 28 -9.13 3.58 1.33
C TYR A 28 -10.25 3.96 2.30
N TRP A 29 -10.10 5.12 2.92
CA TRP A 29 -11.12 5.71 3.78
C TRP A 29 -11.42 7.14 3.35
N GLN A 30 -12.66 7.58 3.57
CA GLN A 30 -13.11 8.91 3.20
C GLN A 30 -13.74 9.62 4.40
N ALA A 31 -13.36 10.88 4.58
CA ALA A 31 -13.99 11.80 5.53
C ALA A 31 -15.21 12.50 4.91
N LYS A 32 -16.07 13.07 5.74
CA LYS A 32 -17.33 13.73 5.31
C LYS A 32 -17.14 14.92 4.36
N ASP A 33 -15.98 15.57 4.40
CA ASP A 33 -15.61 16.68 3.53
C ASP A 33 -14.93 16.24 2.22
N GLY A 34 -14.86 14.93 1.98
CA GLY A 34 -14.32 14.37 0.75
C GLY A 34 -12.83 14.03 0.79
N LEU A 35 -12.10 14.31 1.88
CA LEU A 35 -10.70 13.87 2.02
C LEU A 35 -10.61 12.34 1.96
N ILE A 36 -9.72 11.81 1.11
CA ILE A 36 -9.45 10.38 0.98
C ILE A 36 -8.08 10.05 1.57
N VAL A 37 -8.04 9.11 2.50
CA VAL A 37 -6.82 8.54 3.07
C VAL A 37 -6.62 7.15 2.48
N ARG A 38 -5.45 6.90 1.86
CA ARG A 38 -5.05 5.57 1.40
C ARG A 38 -3.90 5.06 2.26
N VAL A 39 -4.08 3.90 2.87
CA VAL A 39 -2.97 3.11 3.43
C VAL A 39 -2.63 2.06 2.38
N ALA A 40 -1.48 2.23 1.72
CA ALA A 40 -0.99 1.27 0.74
C ALA A 40 -0.74 -0.08 1.43
N ALA A 41 -1.09 -1.18 0.74
CA ALA A 41 -0.64 -2.49 1.18
C ALA A 41 0.89 -2.51 1.16
N ARG A 42 1.50 -3.25 2.09
CA ARG A 42 2.95 -3.46 2.10
C ARG A 42 3.36 -3.97 0.73
N GLU A 43 4.27 -3.26 0.06
CA GLU A 43 5.00 -3.81 -1.09
C GLU A 43 5.79 -5.00 -0.53
N ARG A 44 5.17 -6.19 -0.50
CA ARG A 44 5.98 -7.38 -0.68
C ARG A 44 6.41 -7.29 -2.13
N ASP A 45 7.68 -6.97 -2.24
CA ASP A 45 8.46 -6.72 -3.44
C ASP A 45 8.00 -7.63 -4.58
N ARG A 46 7.08 -7.12 -5.40
CA ARG A 46 6.42 -7.90 -6.46
C ARG A 46 7.44 -8.42 -7.46
N ASP A 47 8.56 -7.71 -7.56
CA ASP A 47 9.67 -8.05 -8.43
C ASP A 47 10.48 -9.20 -7.79
N ALA A 48 10.75 -9.16 -6.48
CA ALA A 48 11.37 -10.29 -5.78
C ALA A 48 10.49 -11.55 -5.80
N GLU A 49 9.18 -11.44 -5.60
CA GLU A 49 8.25 -12.58 -5.69
C GLU A 49 8.17 -13.14 -7.12
N THR A 50 8.25 -12.28 -8.14
CA THR A 50 8.25 -12.69 -9.55
C THR A 50 9.56 -13.39 -9.91
N ALA A 51 10.71 -12.83 -9.53
CA ALA A 51 12.02 -13.45 -9.75
C ALA A 51 12.14 -14.82 -9.03
N GLN A 52 11.64 -14.93 -7.79
CA GLN A 52 11.61 -16.20 -7.07
C GLN A 52 10.75 -17.25 -7.78
N ARG A 53 9.59 -16.86 -8.32
CA ARG A 53 8.72 -17.75 -9.08
C ARG A 53 9.39 -18.22 -10.38
N GLU A 54 10.00 -17.31 -11.14
CA GLU A 54 10.69 -17.65 -12.39
C GLU A 54 11.89 -18.60 -12.16
N LEU A 55 12.66 -18.37 -11.08
CA LEU A 55 13.74 -19.26 -10.68
C LEU A 55 13.24 -20.66 -10.29
N LEU A 56 12.12 -20.73 -9.56
CA LEU A 56 11.49 -21.99 -9.19
C LEU A 56 11.00 -22.76 -10.43
N GLU A 57 10.33 -22.07 -11.36
CA GLU A 57 9.87 -22.66 -12.62
C GLU A 57 11.03 -23.20 -13.47
N LEU A 58 12.16 -22.46 -13.52
CA LEU A 58 13.37 -22.91 -14.18
C LEU A 58 13.94 -24.18 -13.52
N ALA A 59 14.06 -24.19 -12.20
CA ALA A 59 14.56 -25.35 -11.46
C ALA A 59 13.68 -26.60 -11.65
N CYS A 60 12.35 -26.42 -11.73
CA CYS A 60 11.42 -27.52 -12.02
C CYS A 60 11.59 -28.08 -13.44
N ARG A 61 11.86 -27.22 -14.44
CA ARG A 61 12.13 -27.68 -15.81
C ARG A 61 13.44 -28.45 -15.91
N ASP A 62 14.50 -27.92 -15.30
CA ASP A 62 15.81 -28.59 -15.24
C ASP A 62 15.70 -29.97 -14.58
N ALA A 63 15.01 -30.06 -13.44
CA ALA A 63 14.75 -31.33 -12.77
C ALA A 63 13.88 -32.31 -13.59
N ALA A 64 13.03 -31.79 -14.49
CA ALA A 64 12.23 -32.59 -15.42
C ALA A 64 12.99 -32.99 -16.70
N GLY A 65 14.24 -32.54 -16.87
CA GLY A 65 15.07 -32.82 -18.04
C GLY A 65 14.64 -32.08 -19.32
N GLN A 66 14.00 -30.91 -19.18
CA GLN A 66 13.53 -30.05 -20.28
C GLN A 66 14.41 -28.82 -20.47
#